data_AF-A0A2T5IRU1-F1
#
_entry.id   AF-A0A2T5IRU1-F1
#
_cell.length_a   1.000
_cell.length_b   1.000
_cell.length_c   1.000
_cell.angle_alpha   90.00
_cell.angle_beta   90.00
_cell.angle_gamma   90.00
#
_symmetry.space_group_name_H-M   'P 1'
#
loop_
_entity.id
_entity.type
_entity.pdbx_description
1 polymer ?
#
loop_
_entity_poly.entity_id
_entity_poly.type
_entity_poly.pdbx_seq_one_letter_code
_entity_poly.pdbx_strand_id
1 'polypeptide(L)' 'MNMNVKGYWSTKQICKRFNCTRMTIHRWMKREKLPFPKPRFTASGSQNLWAIDDVQQWEMDCVIANNPSLATAEAA' A
#
# COMPACT_ATOMS: atom_id res chain seq x y z
N MET A 1 3.67 -12.20 -14.99
CA MET A 1 4.24 -11.00 -14.35
C MET A 1 3.73 -9.79 -15.12
N ASN A 2 2.69 -9.12 -14.65
CA ASN A 2 2.23 -7.88 -15.30
C ASN A 2 3.28 -6.80 -15.00
N MET A 3 4.17 -6.54 -15.96
CA MET A 3 5.27 -5.58 -15.86
C MET A 3 4.82 -4.11 -15.92
N ASN A 4 3.51 -3.82 -15.85
CA ASN A 4 2.99 -2.47 -16.00
C ASN A 4 2.53 -1.89 -14.66
N VAL A 5 3.45 -1.19 -13.99
CA VAL A 5 3.14 -0.41 -12.79
C VAL A 5 2.24 0.77 -13.17
N LYS A 6 1.08 0.91 -12.52
CA LYS A 6 0.09 1.98 -12.80
C LYS A 6 0.62 3.40 -12.57
N GLY A 7 1.79 3.52 -11.96
CA GLY A 7 2.45 4.75 -11.59
C GLY A 7 2.98 4.67 -10.16
N TYR A 8 3.45 5.81 -9.66
CA TYR A 8 4.01 5.91 -8.33
C TYR A 8 3.34 7.00 -7.51
N TRP A 9 3.19 6.75 -6.22
CA TRP A 9 2.83 7.75 -5.23
C TRP A 9 4.03 8.09 -4.35
N SER A 10 4.18 9.37 -4.05
CA SER A 10 5.07 9.81 -2.98
C SER A 10 4.46 9.54 -1.62
N THR A 11 5.31 9.55 -0.57
CA THR A 11 4.83 9.48 0.82
C THR A 11 3.78 10.56 1.12
N LYS A 12 3.89 11.76 0.55
CA LYS A 12 2.90 12.84 0.73
C LYS A 12 1.54 12.48 0.14
N GLN A 13 1.51 11.87 -1.06
CA GLN A 13 0.27 11.43 -1.70
C GLN A 13 -0.38 10.28 -0.91
N ILE A 14 0.40 9.33 -0.42
CA ILE A 14 -0.07 8.25 0.45
C ILE A 14 -0.68 8.81 1.75
N CYS A 15 0.04 9.71 2.43
CA CYS A 15 -0.46 10.36 3.64
C CYS A 15 -1.80 11.07 3.40
N LYS A 16 -1.94 11.77 2.26
CA LYS A 16 -3.20 12.43 1.88
C LYS A 16 -4.31 11.41 1.63
N ARG A 17 -4.03 10.32 0.89
CA ARG A 17 -5.02 9.28 0.56
C ARG A 17 -5.59 8.61 1.81
N PHE A 18 -4.71 8.18 2.72
CA PHE A 18 -5.10 7.47 3.94
C PHE A 18 -5.37 8.40 5.13
N ASN A 19 -5.38 9.72 4.92
CA ASN A 19 -5.52 10.74 5.95
C ASN A 19 -4.64 10.46 7.20
N CYS A 20 -3.34 10.23 6.98
CA CYS A 20 -2.42 9.82 8.03
C CYS A 20 -1.06 10.51 7.93
N THR A 21 -0.19 10.28 8.92
CA THR A 21 1.16 10.84 8.95
C THR A 21 2.20 9.86 8.40
N ARG A 22 3.38 10.39 8.07
CA ARG A 22 4.54 9.57 7.66
C ARG A 22 4.92 8.53 8.72
N MET A 23 4.79 8.88 10.00
CA MET A 23 5.06 7.98 11.11
C MET A 23 4.07 6.81 11.15
N THR A 24 2.80 7.06 10.81
CA THR A 24 1.78 6.01 10.69
C THR A 24 2.15 5.01 9.59
N ILE A 25 2.57 5.50 8.41
CA ILE A 25 3.04 4.62 7.32
C ILE A 25 4.24 3.79 7.76
N HIS A 26 5.23 4.39 8.40
CA HIS A 26 6.41 3.67 8.90
C HIS A 26 6.04 2.60 9.94
N ARG A 27 5.07 2.87 10.82
CA ARG A 27 4.53 1.86 11.74
C ARG A 27 3.80 0.73 11.00
N TRP A 28 3.02 1.05 9.97
CA TRP A 28 2.32 0.02 9.20
C TRP A 28 3.28 -0.90 8.46
N MET A 29 4.42 -0.40 7.97
CA MET A 29 5.47 -1.22 7.37
C MET A 29 6.09 -2.23 8.34
N LYS A 30 6.02 -1.96 9.66
CA LYS A 30 6.59 -2.81 10.72
C LYS A 30 5.58 -3.78 11.34
N ARG A 31 4.34 -3.82 10.84
CA ARG A 31 3.34 -4.76 11.34
C ARG A 31 3.73 -6.20 11.01
N GLU A 32 3.47 -7.12 11.92
CA GLU A 32 3.67 -8.55 11.66
C GLU A 32 2.64 -9.09 10.67
N LYS A 33 1.39 -8.64 10.79
CA LYS A 33 0.28 -9.04 9.91
C LYS A 33 -0.07 -7.90 8.96
N LEU A 34 -0.18 -8.21 7.68
CA LEU A 34 -0.49 -7.28 6.59
C LEU A 34 0.36 -5.99 6.68
N PRO A 35 1.71 -6.10 6.66
CA PRO A 35 2.57 -4.93 6.62
C PRO A 35 2.25 -4.09 5.39
N PHE A 36 2.26 -2.78 5.56
CA PHE A 36 2.26 -1.87 4.42
C PHE A 36 3.47 -2.19 3.53
N PRO A 37 3.37 -2.08 2.19
CA PRO A 37 4.46 -2.47 1.29
C PRO A 37 5.79 -1.75 1.59
N LYS A 38 6.83 -2.05 0.84
CA LYS A 38 8.03 -1.21 0.83
C LYS A 38 7.97 -0.25 -0.37
N PRO A 39 8.53 0.96 -0.28
CA PRO A 39 8.68 1.80 -1.45
C PRO A 39 9.57 1.08 -2.48
N ARG A 40 9.22 1.17 -3.76
CA ARG A 40 10.02 0.60 -4.85
C ARG A 40 11.25 1.45 -5.16
N PHE A 41 11.19 2.75 -4.87
CA PHE A 41 12.36 3.63 -4.92
C PHE A 41 12.54 4.37 -3.60
N THR A 42 13.74 4.25 -3.05
CA THR A 42 14.21 5.00 -1.88
C THR A 42 15.36 5.90 -2.31
N ALA A 43 15.30 7.19 -1.98
CA ALA A 43 16.34 8.14 -2.32
C ALA A 43 16.73 8.96 -1.09
N SER A 44 18.04 9.11 -0.86
CA SER A 44 18.56 10.05 0.13
C SER A 44 18.44 11.48 -0.41
N GLY A 45 17.81 12.38 0.35
CA GLY A 45 17.56 13.77 -0.08
C GLY A 45 16.37 13.96 -1.03
N SER A 46 15.61 12.91 -1.34
CA SER A 46 14.38 12.99 -2.13
C SER A 46 13.25 12.15 -1.49
N GLN A 47 12.10 12.07 -2.15
CA GLN A 47 10.93 11.36 -1.65
C GLN A 47 10.93 9.88 -2.05
N ASN A 48 10.48 9.02 -1.13
CA ASN A 48 10.21 7.62 -1.46
C ASN A 48 9.03 7.52 -2.43
N LEU A 49 9.13 6.58 -3.38
CA LEU A 49 8.09 6.29 -4.37
C LEU A 49 7.57 4.87 -4.20
N TRP A 50 6.25 4.78 -4.22
CA TRP A 50 5.47 3.59 -3.93
C TRP A 50 4.67 3.21 -5.15
N ALA A 51 4.76 1.95 -5.56
CA ALA A 51 4.00 1.50 -6.71
C ALA A 51 2.51 1.45 -6.34
N ILE A 52 1.67 2.03 -7.20
CA ILE A 52 0.23 2.19 -6.93
C ILE A 52 -0.45 0.83 -6.76
N ASP A 53 -0.08 -0.14 -7.59
CA ASP A 53 -0.51 -1.53 -7.55
C ASP A 53 -0.23 -2.18 -6.19
N ASP A 54 0.98 -2.04 -5.64
CA ASP A 54 1.33 -2.61 -4.33
C ASP A 54 0.46 -2.01 -3.21
N VAL A 55 0.24 -0.70 -3.25
CA VAL A 55 -0.56 0.01 -2.24
C VAL A 55 -2.04 -0.37 -2.34
N GLN A 56 -2.57 -0.50 -3.56
CA GLN A 56 -3.95 -0.93 -3.80
C GLN A 56 -4.18 -2.37 -3.38
N GLN A 57 -3.24 -3.28 -3.68
CA GLN A 57 -3.35 -4.68 -3.27
C GLN A 57 -3.37 -4.79 -1.75
N TRP A 58 -2.47 -4.08 -1.05
CA TRP A 58 -2.46 -4.05 0.41
C TRP A 58 -3.78 -3.52 1.00
N GLU A 59 -4.38 -2.50 0.38
CA GLU A 59 -5.67 -1.94 0.79
C GLU A 59 -6.80 -3.00 0.64
N MET A 60 -6.82 -3.73 -0.47
CA MET A 60 -7.75 -4.83 -0.72
C MET A 60 -7.57 -5.96 0.31
N ASP A 61 -6.34 -6.38 0.56
CA ASP A 61 -6.01 -7.43 1.54
C ASP A 61 -6.48 -7.02 2.95
N CYS A 62 -6.32 -5.73 3.30
CA CYS A 62 -6.80 -5.19 4.57
C CYS A 62 -8.34 -5.18 4.66
N VAL A 63 -9.05 -4.87 3.57
CA VAL A 63 -10.52 -4.93 3.54
C VAL A 63 -10.99 -6.38 3.69
N ILE A 64 -10.41 -7.32 2.94
CA ILE A 64 -10.74 -8.74 2.99
C ILE A 64 -10.46 -9.32 4.39
N ALA A 65 -9.33 -8.98 5.01
CA ALA A 65 -9.01 -9.47 6.35
C ALA A 65 -9.98 -8.97 7.43
N ASN A 66 -10.55 -7.76 7.26
CA ASN A 66 -11.55 -7.22 8.18
C ASN A 66 -12.98 -7.69 7.84
N ASN A 67 -13.23 -8.12 6.59
CA ASN A 67 -14.51 -8.69 6.15
C ASN A 67 -14.29 -9.83 5.13
N PRO A 68 -14.07 -11.07 5.62
CA PRO A 68 -13.70 -12.22 4.77
C PRO A 68 -14.75 -12.63 3.74
N SER A 69 -16.02 -12.26 3.93
CA SER A 69 -17.12 -12.59 3.00
C SER A 69 -16.96 -11.95 1.61
N LEU A 70 -16.13 -10.91 1.49
CA LEU A 70 -15.84 -10.23 0.22
C LEU A 70 -14.90 -11.03 -0.70
N ALA A 71 -14.11 -11.95 -0.16
CA ALA A 71 -13.21 -12.79 -0.95
C ALA A 71 -13.95 -13.83 -1.81
N THR A 72 -15.21 -14.15 -1.47
CA THR A 72 -15.99 -15.21 -2.11
C THR A 72 -16.82 -14.71 -3.31
N ALA A 73 -16.91 -13.39 -3.52
CA ALA A 73 -17.81 -12.79 -4.52
C ALA A 73 -17.18 -12.62 -5.93
N GLU A 74 -15.88 -12.84 -6.10
CA GLU A 74 -15.18 -12.66 -7.40
C GLU A 74 -14.84 -14.00 -8.12
N ALA A 75 -15.42 -15.12 -7.67
CA ALA A 75 -15.17 -16.45 -8.25
C ALA A 75 -16.39 -17.09 -8.94
N ALA A 76 -17.33 -16.29 -9.47
CA ALA A 76 -18.50 -16.75 -10.22
C ALA A 76 -18.57 -16.13 -11.61
#